data_AF-A0A430G7Z6-F1
#
_entry.id   AF-A0A430G7Z6-F1
#
_cell.length_a   1.000
_cell.length_b   1.000
_cell.length_c   1.000
_cell.angle_alpha   90.00
_cell.angle_beta   90.00
_cell.angle_gamma   90.00
#
_symmetry.space_group_name_H-M   'P 1'
#
loop_
_entity.id
_entity.type
_entity.pdbx_description
1 polymer ?
#
loop_
_entity_poly.entity_id
_entity_poly.type
_entity_poly.pdbx_seq_one_letter_code
_entity_poly.pdbx_strand_id
1 'polypeptide(L)'
;MTTGITSYQTRVEEWLEACFPLAVRTDQGERTHRFLEEALELAQANGCSRSDAMALVDYVFSRPKGQADLEVGGVLVTLAGLCSASGINMDDAGDRELAKNWKRIDSIRAKQQSKPHGSPLPQ
;
A
#
# COMPACT_ATOMS: atom_id res chain seq x y z
N MET A 1 -17.66 11.32 17.29
CA MET A 1 -16.27 10.97 17.61
C MET A 1 -15.53 10.92 16.29
N THR A 2 -14.63 11.85 16.01
CA THR A 2 -13.75 11.78 14.84
C THR A 2 -12.91 10.52 15.01
N THR A 3 -13.12 9.54 14.13
CA THR A 3 -12.29 8.33 14.02
C THR A 3 -10.88 8.79 13.66
N GLY A 4 -10.07 8.96 14.70
CA GLY A 4 -8.71 9.49 14.59
C GLY A 4 -7.82 8.52 13.83
N ILE A 5 -7.09 9.08 12.87
CA ILE A 5 -5.95 8.47 12.20
C ILE A 5 -4.94 7.97 13.26
N THR A 6 -4.40 6.76 13.11
CA THR A 6 -3.40 6.20 14.06
C THR A 6 -2.11 7.02 14.02
N SER A 7 -1.26 6.91 15.05
CA SER A 7 0.03 7.63 15.07
C SER A 7 0.94 7.28 13.89
N TYR A 8 0.87 6.07 13.35
CA TYR A 8 1.60 5.70 12.14
C TYR A 8 0.94 6.30 10.89
N GLN A 9 -0.38 6.18 10.75
CA GLN A 9 -1.10 6.71 9.59
C GLN A 9 -1.00 8.25 9.51
N THR A 10 -0.94 8.97 10.63
CA THR A 10 -0.70 10.42 10.67
C THR A 10 0.69 10.75 10.12
N ARG A 11 1.72 10.03 10.55
CA ARG A 11 3.09 10.23 10.03
C ARG A 11 3.22 9.88 8.55
N VAL A 12 2.46 8.90 8.05
CA VAL A 12 2.36 8.60 6.62
C VAL A 12 1.67 9.72 5.87
N GLU A 13 0.60 10.30 6.43
CA GLU A 13 -0.09 11.46 5.85
C GLU A 13 0.84 12.67 5.76
N GLU A 14 1.57 12.99 6.83
CA GLU A 14 2.59 14.06 6.83
C GLU A 14 3.63 13.86 5.72
N TRP A 15 4.09 12.62 5.52
CA TRP A 15 5.00 12.30 4.41
C TRP A 15 4.33 12.46 3.05
N LEU A 16 3.09 12.01 2.88
CA LEU A 16 2.34 12.17 1.62
C LEU A 16 2.14 13.65 1.28
N GLU A 17 1.82 14.49 2.26
CA GLU A 17 1.67 15.93 2.12
C GLU A 17 2.99 16.62 1.76
N ALA A 18 4.09 16.21 2.38
CA ALA A 18 5.41 16.71 2.02
C ALA A 18 5.82 16.25 0.62
N CYS A 19 5.48 15.02 0.23
CA CYS A 19 5.98 14.41 -1.00
C CYS A 19 5.18 14.78 -2.25
N PHE A 20 3.85 14.87 -2.15
CA PHE A 20 2.96 14.93 -3.30
C PHE A 20 1.98 16.10 -3.24
N PRO A 21 1.61 16.69 -4.41
CA PRO A 21 0.53 17.66 -4.46
C PRO A 21 -0.81 17.02 -4.06
N LEU A 22 -1.77 17.85 -3.62
CA LEU A 22 -3.09 17.40 -3.15
C LEU A 22 -3.74 16.39 -4.11
N ALA A 23 -3.75 16.71 -5.40
CA ALA A 23 -4.36 15.87 -6.43
C ALA A 23 -3.81 14.43 -6.47
N VAL A 24 -2.53 14.21 -6.17
CA VAL A 24 -1.90 12.89 -6.17
C VAL A 24 -2.17 12.14 -4.85
N ARG A 25 -2.05 12.84 -3.71
CA ARG A 25 -2.23 12.18 -2.40
C ARG A 25 -3.69 11.81 -2.13
N THR A 26 -4.65 12.50 -2.74
CA THR A 26 -6.10 12.20 -2.61
C THR A 26 -6.65 11.36 -3.77
N ASP A 27 -5.82 10.96 -4.75
CA ASP A 27 -6.25 10.06 -5.82
C ASP A 27 -6.42 8.63 -5.28
N GLN A 28 -7.67 8.24 -5.03
CA GLN A 28 -8.00 6.92 -4.51
C GLN A 28 -7.52 5.79 -5.43
N GLY A 29 -7.57 5.97 -6.75
CA GLY A 29 -7.12 4.97 -7.72
C GLY A 29 -5.61 4.77 -7.64
N GLU A 30 -4.85 5.86 -7.61
CA GLU A 30 -3.40 5.79 -7.47
C GLU A 30 -2.97 5.16 -6.15
N ARG A 31 -3.62 5.54 -5.03
CA ARG A 31 -3.33 4.94 -3.71
C ARG A 31 -3.69 3.45 -3.67
N THR A 32 -4.78 3.06 -4.33
CA THR A 32 -5.18 1.65 -4.45
C THR A 32 -4.16 0.84 -5.23
N HIS A 33 -3.69 1.35 -6.39
CA HIS A 33 -2.67 0.67 -7.19
C HIS A 33 -1.35 0.53 -6.44
N ARG A 34 -0.91 1.58 -5.74
CA ARG A 34 0.30 1.53 -4.90
C ARG A 34 0.20 0.52 -3.78
N PHE A 35 -0.94 0.42 -3.12
CA PHE A 35 -1.15 -0.62 -2.11
C PHE A 35 -1.12 -2.02 -2.72
N LEU A 36 -1.81 -2.23 -3.85
CA LEU A 36 -1.85 -3.53 -4.51
C LEU A 36 -0.46 -3.99 -4.96
N GLU A 37 0.37 -3.08 -5.48
CA GLU A 37 1.76 -3.37 -5.86
C GLU A 37 2.58 -3.87 -4.68
N GLU A 38 2.58 -3.17 -3.54
CA GLU A 38 3.31 -3.60 -2.33
C GLU A 38 2.75 -4.91 -1.76
N ALA A 39 1.43 -5.12 -1.82
CA ALA A 39 0.81 -6.38 -1.40
C ALA A 39 1.26 -7.56 -2.28
N LEU A 40 1.39 -7.34 -3.60
CA LEU A 40 1.90 -8.35 -4.54
C LEU A 40 3.41 -8.60 -4.32
N GLU A 41 4.20 -7.55 -4.07
CA GLU A 41 5.63 -7.68 -3.74
C GLU A 41 5.84 -8.46 -2.43
N LEU A 42 5.04 -8.19 -1.39
CA LEU A 42 5.08 -8.94 -0.14
C LEU A 42 4.64 -10.40 -0.34
N ALA A 43 3.60 -10.65 -1.13
CA ALA A 43 3.17 -12.00 -1.45
C ALA A 43 4.27 -12.77 -2.20
N GLN A 44 4.87 -12.15 -3.22
CA GLN A 44 6.00 -12.72 -3.97
C GLN A 44 7.19 -13.04 -3.05
N ALA A 45 7.53 -12.12 -2.13
CA ALA A 45 8.62 -12.31 -1.17
C ALA A 45 8.38 -13.48 -0.20
N ASN A 46 7.11 -13.86 0.02
CA ASN A 46 6.71 -15.02 0.81
C ASN A 46 6.47 -16.28 -0.05
N GLY A 47 6.91 -16.29 -1.31
CA GLY A 47 6.86 -17.46 -2.18
C GLY A 47 5.53 -17.66 -2.92
N CYS A 48 4.62 -16.68 -2.89
CA CYS A 48 3.41 -16.73 -3.71
C CYS A 48 3.78 -16.71 -5.19
N SER A 49 3.33 -17.72 -5.95
CA SER A 49 3.57 -17.75 -7.38
C SER A 49 2.65 -16.78 -8.12
N ARG A 50 3.02 -16.40 -9.34
CA ARG A 50 2.14 -15.60 -10.21
C ARG A 50 0.80 -16.30 -10.45
N SER A 51 0.79 -17.63 -10.59
CA SER A 51 -0.44 -18.41 -10.75
C SER A 51 -1.33 -18.34 -9.51
N ASP A 52 -0.76 -18.41 -8.31
CA ASP A 52 -1.53 -18.29 -7.07
C ASP A 52 -2.15 -16.89 -6.95
N ALA A 53 -1.37 -15.85 -7.25
CA ALA A 53 -1.84 -14.47 -7.25
C ALA A 53 -3.00 -14.27 -8.26
N MET A 54 -2.88 -14.81 -9.47
CA MET A 54 -3.95 -14.73 -10.48
C MET A 54 -5.21 -15.50 -10.04
N ALA A 55 -5.06 -16.67 -9.42
CA ALA A 55 -6.20 -17.42 -8.91
C ALA A 55 -6.95 -16.66 -7.80
N LEU A 56 -6.23 -15.93 -6.95
CA LEU A 56 -6.83 -15.04 -5.94
C LEU A 56 -7.52 -13.83 -6.57
N VAL A 57 -6.96 -13.27 -7.65
CA VAL A 57 -7.64 -12.21 -8.43
C VAL A 57 -8.98 -12.73 -8.95
N ASP A 58 -8.98 -13.87 -9.66
CA ASP A 58 -10.22 -14.45 -10.20
C ASP A 58 -11.25 -14.72 -9.09
N TYR A 59 -10.79 -15.30 -7.97
CA TYR A 59 -11.64 -15.58 -6.83
C TYR A 59 -12.26 -14.31 -6.22
N VAL A 60 -11.46 -13.28 -5.92
CA VAL A 60 -11.95 -12.03 -5.30
C VAL A 60 -12.90 -11.29 -6.25
N PHE A 61 -12.52 -11.15 -7.52
CA PHE A 61 -13.31 -10.40 -8.51
C PHE A 61 -14.54 -11.17 -9.01
N SER A 62 -14.69 -12.46 -8.69
CA SER A 62 -15.93 -13.22 -8.91
C SER A 62 -17.06 -12.86 -7.92
N ARG A 63 -16.75 -12.19 -6.79
CA ARG A 63 -17.74 -11.79 -5.78
C ARG A 63 -18.24 -10.36 -5.98
N PRO A 64 -19.41 -10.01 -5.41
CA PRO A 64 -19.84 -8.62 -5.32
C PRO A 64 -18.79 -7.75 -4.62
N LYS A 65 -18.67 -6.50 -5.05
CA LYS A 65 -17.75 -5.52 -4.47
C LYS A 65 -18.04 -5.33 -2.97
N GLY A 66 -17.00 -5.45 -2.14
CA GLY A 66 -17.05 -5.23 -0.70
C GLY A 66 -17.09 -3.75 -0.28
N GLN A 67 -17.24 -3.50 1.02
CA GLN A 67 -17.18 -2.16 1.62
C GLN A 67 -15.75 -1.87 2.09
N ALA A 68 -15.20 -0.72 1.68
CA ALA A 68 -13.77 -0.43 1.85
C ALA A 68 -13.30 -0.44 3.32
N ASP A 69 -14.14 0.04 4.25
CA ASP A 69 -13.85 0.05 5.68
C ASP A 69 -13.73 -1.37 6.27
N LEU A 70 -14.56 -2.31 5.81
CA LEU A 70 -14.47 -3.72 6.20
C LEU A 70 -13.22 -4.38 5.61
N GLU A 71 -12.91 -4.13 4.34
CA GLU A 71 -11.75 -4.73 3.67
C GLU A 71 -10.42 -4.23 4.26
N VAL A 72 -10.34 -2.99 4.76
CA VAL A 72 -9.18 -2.50 5.51
C VAL A 72 -8.93 -3.37 6.74
N GLY A 73 -9.99 -3.75 7.47
CA GLY A 73 -9.88 -4.67 8.60
C GLY A 73 -9.34 -6.05 8.20
N GLY A 74 -9.84 -6.60 7.10
CA GLY A 74 -9.36 -7.88 6.56
C GLY A 74 -7.87 -7.84 6.16
N VAL A 75 -7.45 -6.75 5.50
CA VAL A 75 -6.04 -6.52 5.14
C VAL A 75 -5.16 -6.44 6.39
N LEU A 76 -5.55 -5.68 7.41
CA LEU A 76 -4.75 -5.53 8.63
C LEU A 76 -4.54 -6.86 9.36
N VAL A 77 -5.61 -7.65 9.52
CA VAL A 77 -5.54 -8.95 10.21
C VAL A 77 -4.66 -9.94 9.44
N THR A 78 -4.81 -10.00 8.12
CA THR A 78 -4.03 -10.92 7.29
C THR A 78 -2.56 -10.51 7.18
N LEU A 79 -2.26 -9.21 7.10
CA LEU A 79 -0.89 -8.69 7.16
C LEU A 79 -0.23 -9.05 8.50
N ALA A 80 -0.90 -8.80 9.62
CA ALA A 80 -0.37 -9.15 10.95
C ALA A 80 -0.13 -10.67 11.10
N GLY A 81 -1.05 -11.49 10.57
CA GLY A 81 -0.90 -12.95 10.55
C GLY A 81 0.30 -13.41 9.71
N LEU A 82 0.47 -12.84 8.51
CA LEU A 82 1.62 -13.12 7.65
C LEU A 82 2.94 -12.69 8.32
N CYS A 83 3.00 -11.48 8.88
CA CYS A 83 4.17 -11.00 9.61
C CYS A 83 4.52 -11.93 10.78
N SER A 84 3.52 -12.42 11.52
CA SER A 84 3.72 -13.37 12.62
C SER A 84 4.30 -14.70 12.11
N ALA A 85 3.77 -15.23 11.01
CA ALA A 85 4.25 -16.47 10.40
C ALA A 85 5.68 -16.34 9.84
N SER A 86 6.05 -15.15 9.36
CA SER A 86 7.36 -14.85 8.77
C SER A 86 8.36 -14.26 9.76
N GLY A 87 8.01 -14.13 11.05
CA GLY A 87 8.90 -13.58 12.09
C GLY A 87 9.25 -12.09 11.90
N ILE A 88 8.35 -11.32 11.30
CA ILE A 88 8.53 -9.89 10.99
C ILE A 88 7.77 -9.05 12.03
N ASN A 89 8.44 -8.09 12.66
CA ASN A 89 7.74 -7.02 13.38
C ASN A 89 7.18 -6.03 12.36
N MET A 90 5.85 -5.98 12.23
CA MET A 90 5.17 -5.13 11.24
C MET A 90 5.35 -3.64 11.52
N ASP A 91 5.40 -3.23 12.78
CA ASP A 91 5.55 -1.81 13.16
C ASP A 91 6.96 -1.32 12.80
N ASP A 92 8.00 -2.08 13.18
CA ASP A 92 9.40 -1.78 12.84
C ASP A 92 9.63 -1.80 11.33
N ALA A 93 8.94 -2.68 10.58
CA ALA A 93 9.01 -2.70 9.13
C ALA A 93 8.43 -1.42 8.52
N GLY A 94 7.25 -0.99 8.99
CA GLY A 94 6.62 0.26 8.57
C GLY A 94 7.49 1.48 8.89
N ASP A 95 7.96 1.60 10.12
CA ASP A 95 8.79 2.73 10.56
C ASP A 95 10.10 2.85 9.76
N ARG A 96 10.76 1.73 9.47
CA ARG A 96 11.97 1.73 8.62
C ARG A 96 11.67 2.19 7.21
N GLU A 97 10.55 1.75 6.63
CA GLU A 97 10.20 2.12 5.26
C GLU A 97 9.79 3.59 5.16
N LEU A 98 8.99 4.10 6.11
CA LEU A 98 8.65 5.51 6.18
C LEU A 98 9.91 6.39 6.33
N ALA A 99 10.86 6.00 7.19
CA ALA A 99 12.12 6.71 7.34
C ALA A 99 12.98 6.71 6.06
N LYS A 100 12.98 5.62 5.28
CA LYS A 100 13.64 5.58 3.97
C LYS A 100 12.94 6.48 2.95
N ASN A 101 11.61 6.50 2.95
CA ASN A 101 10.83 7.32 2.02
C ASN A 101 11.10 8.82 2.24
N TRP A 102 11.22 9.27 3.50
CA TRP A 102 11.68 10.62 3.82
C TRP A 102 13.05 10.93 3.23
N LYS A 103 14.03 10.01 3.35
CA LYS A 103 15.38 10.19 2.78
C LYS A 103 15.40 10.21 1.24
N ARG A 104 14.36 9.70 0.59
CA ARG A 104 14.26 9.56 -0.88
C ARG A 104 13.24 10.51 -1.50
N ILE A 105 12.75 11.50 -0.76
CA ILE A 105 11.62 12.34 -1.16
C ILE A 105 11.82 12.98 -2.54
N ASP A 106 13.02 13.48 -2.85
CA ASP A 106 13.29 14.11 -4.15
C ASP A 106 13.31 13.11 -5.30
N SER A 107 13.83 11.90 -5.08
CA SER A 107 13.77 10.81 -6.07
C SER A 107 12.33 10.36 -6.32
N ILE A 108 11.50 10.32 -5.27
CA ILE A 108 10.09 9.93 -5.36
C ILE A 108 9.30 11.00 -6.13
N ARG A 109 9.54 12.29 -5.85
CA ARG A 109 8.96 13.41 -6.59
C ARG A 109 9.33 13.37 -8.07
N ALA A 110 10.60 13.17 -8.40
CA ALA A 110 11.07 13.08 -9.78
C ALA A 110 10.37 11.93 -10.54
N LYS A 111 10.26 10.75 -9.91
CA LYS A 111 9.53 9.61 -10.48
C LYS A 111 8.05 9.89 -10.68
N GLN A 112 7.42 10.63 -9.76
CA GLN A 112 6.01 10.98 -9.89
C GLN A 112 5.78 11.95 -11.06
N GLN A 113 6.68 12.91 -11.26
CA GLN A 113 6.60 13.85 -12.39
C GLN A 113 6.76 13.17 -13.76
N SER A 114 7.48 12.06 -13.82
CA SER A 114 7.67 11.30 -15.07
C SER A 114 6.56 10.28 -15.36
N LYS A 115 5.57 10.10 -14.47
CA LYS A 115 4.50 9.12 -14.69
C LYS A 115 3.49 9.62 -15.75
N PRO A 116 3.15 8.77 -16.75
CA PRO A 116 1.99 9.04 -17.59
C PRO A 116 0.71 9.03 -16.76
N HIS A 117 -0.22 9.94 -17.05
CA HIS A 117 -1.52 9.96 -16.39
C HIS A 117 -2.31 8.68 -16.71
N GLY A 118 -2.81 7.99 -15.67
CA GLY A 118 -3.82 6.93 -15.79
C GLY A 118 -3.30 5.49 -15.95
N SER A 119 -1.98 5.25 -15.91
CA SER A 119 -1.43 3.88 -15.91
C SER A 119 -1.16 3.38 -14.48
N PRO A 120 -1.56 2.16 -14.11
CA PRO A 120 -1.17 1.54 -12.84
C PRO A 120 0.31 1.09 -12.83
N LEU A 121 0.95 0.99 -14.00
CA LEU A 121 2.30 0.45 -14.13
C LEU A 121 3.33 1.57 -14.37
N PRO A 122 4.51 1.51 -13.71
CA PRO A 122 5.65 2.33 -14.10
C PRO A 122 6.10 1.95 -15.53
N GLN A 123 6.52 2.94 -16.32
CA GLN A 123 7.21 2.74 -17.60
C GLN A 123 8.72 2.74 -17.40
#